data_AF-A0A7K5DYE6-F1
#
_entry.id   AF-A0A7K5DYE6-F1
#
_cell.length_a   1.000
_cell.length_b   1.000
_cell.length_c   1.000
_cell.angle_alpha   90.00
_cell.angle_beta   90.00
_cell.angle_gamma   90.00
#
_symmetry.space_group_name_H-M   'P 1'
#
loop_
_entity.id
_entity.type
_entity.pdbx_description
1 polymer ?
#
loop_
_entity_poly.entity_id
_entity_poly.type
_entity_poly.pdbx_seq_one_letter_code
_entity_poly.pdbx_strand_id
1 'polypeptide(L)'
;QTLLQGIILLPLRAICITLILLLAWLSASIATFCQPGRGFLPLKGWRRRMIQTALSGLTRTAYFVMGFQVKVKGKVASPPEAPIFVAAPHSSFFDAIICALTGMPSIVSRAENLSTPVFGTILSSLQPVAVSRQDPDSRKNTVAEITRRALSRGQWPQVI
;
A
#
# COMPACT_ATOMS: atom_id res chain seq x y z
N GLN A 1 -4.16 -18.55 -32.44
CA GLN A 1 -2.89 -18.61 -31.69
C GLN A 1 -2.95 -17.82 -30.37
N THR A 2 -3.47 -16.58 -30.38
CA THR A 2 -3.68 -15.74 -29.18
C THR A 2 -4.63 -16.35 -28.13
N LEU A 3 -5.70 -17.05 -28.54
CA LEU A 3 -6.62 -17.74 -27.63
C LEU A 3 -5.93 -18.88 -26.85
N LEU A 4 -5.11 -19.70 -27.52
CA LEU A 4 -4.39 -20.81 -26.89
C LEU A 4 -3.34 -20.30 -25.89
N GLN A 5 -2.63 -19.22 -26.25
CA GLN A 5 -1.71 -18.55 -25.34
C GLN A 5 -2.43 -17.96 -24.12
N GLY A 6 -3.62 -17.38 -24.31
CA GLY A 6 -4.45 -16.89 -23.20
C GLY A 6 -4.86 -17.99 -22.22
N ILE A 7 -5.27 -19.16 -22.73
CA ILE A 7 -5.70 -20.31 -21.92
C ILE A 7 -4.56 -20.83 -21.02
N ILE A 8 -3.31 -20.77 -21.48
CA ILE A 8 -2.16 -21.26 -20.71
C ILE A 8 -1.56 -20.15 -19.84
N LEU A 9 -1.45 -18.93 -20.37
CA LEU A 9 -0.79 -17.82 -19.69
C LEU A 9 -1.63 -17.24 -18.55
N LEU A 10 -2.95 -17.21 -18.69
CA LEU A 10 -3.85 -16.71 -17.65
C LEU A 10 -3.76 -17.52 -16.34
N PRO A 11 -3.91 -18.86 -16.33
CA PRO A 11 -3.80 -19.64 -15.10
C PRO A 11 -2.39 -19.56 -14.51
N LEU A 12 -1.34 -19.53 -15.35
CA LEU A 12 0.03 -19.35 -14.89
C LEU A 12 0.20 -18.01 -14.16
N ARG A 13 -0.28 -16.90 -14.75
CA ARG A 13 -0.25 -15.57 -14.12
C ARG A 13 -1.06 -15.56 -12.83
N ALA A 14 -2.23 -16.18 -12.80
CA ALA A 14 -3.07 -16.26 -11.60
C ALA A 14 -2.36 -16.99 -10.45
N ILE A 15 -1.69 -18.12 -10.73
CA ILE A 15 -0.89 -18.86 -9.75
C ILE A 15 0.26 -17.98 -9.24
N CYS A 16 1.02 -17.36 -10.14
CA CYS A 16 2.12 -16.47 -9.76
C CYS A 16 1.65 -15.31 -8.88
N ILE A 17 0.56 -14.62 -9.26
CA ILE A 17 -0.01 -13.51 -8.49
C ILE A 17 -0.47 -14.00 -7.11
N THR A 18 -1.10 -15.17 -7.03
CA THR A 18 -1.53 -15.75 -5.76
C THR A 18 -0.35 -16.01 -4.83
N LEU A 19 0.73 -16.61 -5.33
CA LEU A 19 1.96 -16.83 -4.57
C LEU A 19 2.58 -15.51 -4.09
N ILE A 20 2.62 -14.50 -4.95
CA ILE A 20 3.12 -13.15 -4.61
C ILE A 20 2.27 -12.51 -3.50
N LEU A 21 0.94 -12.64 -3.58
CA LEU A 21 0.02 -12.12 -2.55
C LEU A 21 0.22 -12.83 -1.21
N LEU A 22 0.42 -14.15 -1.21
CA LEU A 22 0.71 -14.91 0.02
C LEU A 22 2.04 -14.48 0.66
N LEU A 23 3.08 -14.26 -0.15
CA LEU A 23 4.36 -13.74 0.34
C LEU A 23 4.24 -12.30 0.87
N ALA A 24 3.44 -11.47 0.22
CA ALA A 24 3.17 -10.10 0.66
C ALA A 24 2.43 -10.11 2.01
N TRP A 25 1.43 -10.98 2.14
CA TRP A 25 0.70 -11.19 3.38
C TRP A 25 1.60 -11.70 4.51
N LEU A 26 2.48 -12.67 4.25
CA LEU A 26 3.43 -13.16 5.24
C LEU A 26 4.38 -12.05 5.71
N SER A 27 4.92 -11.28 4.76
CA SER A 27 5.79 -10.13 5.05
C SER A 27 5.06 -9.08 5.90
N ALA A 28 3.83 -8.75 5.55
CA ALA A 28 2.99 -7.81 6.29
C ALA A 28 2.67 -8.33 7.70
N SER A 29 2.37 -9.62 7.83
CA SER A 29 2.09 -10.28 9.11
C SER A 29 3.31 -10.21 10.02
N ILE A 30 4.51 -10.51 9.52
CA ILE A 30 5.77 -10.42 10.29
C ILE A 30 6.04 -8.98 10.73
N ALA A 31 5.83 -7.99 9.85
CA ALA A 31 6.07 -6.58 10.15
C ALA A 31 5.12 -6.03 11.23
N THR A 32 3.91 -6.56 11.28
CA THR A 32 2.83 -6.10 12.17
C THR A 32 2.68 -6.95 13.43
N PHE A 33 3.38 -8.08 13.50
CA PHE A 33 3.33 -8.99 14.64
C PHE A 33 3.72 -8.30 15.95
N CYS A 34 2.89 -8.49 16.98
CA CYS A 34 3.06 -7.93 18.33
C CYS A 34 3.33 -6.42 18.38
N GLN A 35 2.79 -5.63 17.44
CA GLN A 35 2.87 -4.17 17.52
C GLN A 35 1.93 -3.63 18.63
N PRO A 36 2.46 -3.03 19.70
CA PRO A 36 1.63 -2.34 20.69
C PRO A 36 1.10 -1.04 20.06
N GLY A 37 -0.22 -0.81 20.12
CA GLY A 37 -0.82 0.46 19.70
C GLY A 37 -1.12 0.59 18.20
N ARG A 38 -1.96 -0.32 17.68
CA ARG A 38 -2.61 -0.33 16.35
C ARG A 38 -2.68 1.04 15.65
N GLY A 39 -1.60 1.46 14.98
CA GLY A 39 -1.59 2.63 14.10
C GLY A 39 -1.36 4.01 14.74
N PHE A 40 -1.06 4.11 16.06
CA PHE A 40 -0.79 5.42 16.69
C PHE A 40 0.63 5.95 16.46
N LEU A 41 1.60 5.04 16.27
CA LEU A 41 3.00 5.35 16.02
C LEU A 41 3.45 4.79 14.68
N PRO A 42 4.31 5.49 13.92
CA PRO A 42 4.79 4.99 12.65
C PRO A 42 5.69 3.78 12.86
N LEU A 43 5.63 2.81 11.95
CA LEU A 43 6.57 1.69 11.88
C LEU A 43 7.98 2.26 11.67
N LYS A 44 8.92 1.82 12.51
CA LYS A 44 10.32 2.24 12.46
C LYS A 44 11.27 1.04 12.33
N GLY A 45 12.52 1.34 12.01
CA GLY A 45 13.62 0.37 12.02
C GLY A 45 13.46 -0.72 10.95
N TRP A 46 13.72 -1.98 11.35
CA TRP A 46 13.73 -3.11 10.42
C TRP A 46 12.35 -3.43 9.84
N ARG A 47 11.27 -3.25 10.63
CA ARG A 47 9.89 -3.55 10.19
C ARG A 47 9.48 -2.65 9.02
N ARG A 48 9.75 -1.35 9.13
CA ARG A 48 9.51 -0.38 8.05
C ARG A 48 10.36 -0.71 6.81
N ARG A 49 11.65 -0.97 7.00
CA ARG A 49 12.55 -1.32 5.89
C ARG A 49 12.08 -2.59 5.17
N MET A 50 11.66 -3.61 5.92
CA MET A 50 11.12 -4.84 5.36
C MET A 50 9.86 -4.60 4.53
N ILE A 51 8.91 -3.79 5.01
CA ILE A 51 7.73 -3.41 4.23
C ILE A 51 8.13 -2.68 2.95
N GLN A 52 9.05 -1.72 3.05
CA GLN A 52 9.50 -0.93 1.91
C GLN A 52 10.23 -1.76 0.86
N THR A 53 11.02 -2.76 1.25
CA THR A 53 11.73 -3.62 0.30
C THR A 53 10.84 -4.75 -0.21
N ALA A 54 10.30 -5.57 0.69
CA ALA A 54 9.55 -6.76 0.34
C ALA A 54 8.25 -6.41 -0.37
N LEU A 55 7.39 -5.55 0.20
CA LEU A 55 6.11 -5.24 -0.43
C LEU A 55 6.31 -4.46 -1.73
N SER A 56 7.27 -3.54 -1.82
CA SER A 56 7.53 -2.83 -3.08
C SER A 56 8.03 -3.75 -4.17
N GLY A 57 8.96 -4.66 -3.84
CA GLY A 57 9.42 -5.68 -4.77
C GLY A 57 8.28 -6.58 -5.24
N LEU A 58 7.53 -7.15 -4.30
CA LEU A 58 6.40 -8.05 -4.60
C LEU A 58 5.31 -7.34 -5.41
N THR A 59 4.97 -6.09 -5.08
CA THR A 59 3.99 -5.32 -5.84
C THR A 59 4.49 -5.07 -7.27
N ARG A 60 5.74 -4.61 -7.46
CA ARG A 60 6.32 -4.44 -8.81
C ARG A 60 6.30 -5.74 -9.60
N THR A 61 6.65 -6.86 -8.98
CA THR A 61 6.60 -8.18 -9.61
C THR A 61 5.17 -8.57 -9.97
N ALA A 62 4.19 -8.36 -9.10
CA ALA A 62 2.79 -8.65 -9.39
C ALA A 62 2.30 -7.89 -10.63
N TYR A 63 2.60 -6.59 -10.70
CA TYR A 63 2.23 -5.76 -11.85
C TYR A 63 2.96 -6.18 -13.13
N PHE A 64 4.24 -6.53 -13.03
CA PHE A 64 4.97 -7.10 -14.16
C PHE A 64 4.34 -8.40 -14.67
N VAL A 65 3.95 -9.32 -13.78
CA VAL A 65 3.26 -10.57 -14.11
C VAL A 65 1.89 -10.29 -14.76
N MET A 66 1.18 -9.25 -14.30
CA MET A 66 -0.06 -8.78 -14.93
C MET A 66 0.17 -8.19 -16.34
N GLY A 67 1.41 -7.81 -16.68
CA GLY A 67 1.81 -7.26 -17.97
C GLY A 67 2.04 -5.75 -17.97
N PHE A 68 2.09 -5.11 -16.80
CA PHE A 68 2.38 -3.68 -16.71
C PHE A 68 3.89 -3.41 -16.84
N GLN A 69 4.21 -2.43 -17.67
CA GLN A 69 5.53 -1.80 -17.70
C GLN A 69 5.36 -0.33 -17.33
N VAL A 70 5.88 0.04 -16.17
CA VAL A 70 5.71 1.40 -15.65
C VAL A 70 6.98 2.21 -15.87
N LYS A 71 6.80 3.37 -16.51
CA LYS A 71 7.83 4.39 -16.66
C LYS A 71 7.52 5.56 -15.76
N VAL A 72 8.43 5.85 -14.84
CA VAL A 72 8.34 7.03 -13.97
C VAL A 72 8.99 8.21 -14.68
N LYS A 73 8.32 9.36 -14.70
CA LYS A 73 8.87 10.64 -15.14
C LYS A 73 9.02 11.55 -13.92
N GLY A 74 10.17 12.21 -13.82
CA GLY A 74 10.50 13.04 -12.66
C GLY A 74 11.01 12.23 -11.47
N LYS A 75 11.07 12.89 -10.30
CA LYS A 75 11.55 12.31 -9.05
C LYS A 75 10.47 12.47 -7.98
N VAL A 76 10.23 11.40 -7.22
CA VAL A 76 9.34 11.45 -6.05
C VAL A 76 10.01 12.29 -4.97
N ALA A 77 9.31 13.34 -4.50
CA ALA A 77 9.75 14.17 -3.39
C ALA A 77 9.81 13.36 -2.09
N SER A 78 10.73 13.72 -1.20
CA SER A 78 10.90 13.01 0.08
C SER A 78 9.78 13.35 1.07
N PRO A 79 9.48 12.51 2.08
CA PRO A 79 8.45 12.82 3.08
C PRO A 79 8.62 14.17 3.81
N PRO A 80 9.84 14.64 4.15
CA PRO A 80 10.03 15.98 4.72
C PRO A 80 9.75 17.14 3.74
N GLU A 81 9.95 16.91 2.44
CA GLU A 81 9.76 17.91 1.37
C GLU A 81 8.29 18.01 0.95
N ALA A 82 7.65 16.85 0.74
CA ALA A 82 6.25 16.73 0.39
C ALA A 82 5.63 15.59 1.20
N PRO A 83 4.96 15.85 2.32
CA PRO A 83 4.38 14.80 3.16
C PRO A 83 3.08 14.20 2.60
N ILE A 84 2.47 14.84 1.61
CA ILE A 84 1.27 14.38 0.94
C ILE A 84 1.65 14.03 -0.51
N PHE A 85 1.31 12.81 -0.92
CA PHE A 85 1.46 12.33 -2.27
C PHE A 85 0.07 12.18 -2.89
N VAL A 86 -0.15 12.70 -4.09
CA VAL A 86 -1.47 12.61 -4.76
C VAL A 86 -1.39 11.62 -5.92
N ALA A 87 -2.20 10.57 -5.88
CA ALA A 87 -2.42 9.69 -7.02
C ALA A 87 -3.69 10.12 -7.78
N ALA A 88 -3.52 10.79 -8.91
CA ALA A 88 -4.62 11.26 -9.74
C ALA A 88 -4.30 11.18 -11.24
N PRO A 89 -5.32 11.00 -12.10
CA PRO A 89 -6.71 10.68 -11.75
C PRO A 89 -6.84 9.24 -11.23
N HIS A 90 -7.71 9.00 -10.24
CA HIS A 90 -7.99 7.63 -9.78
C HIS A 90 -8.91 6.94 -10.81
N SER A 91 -8.31 6.14 -11.67
CA SER A 91 -8.96 5.55 -12.84
C SER A 91 -9.22 4.06 -12.67
N SER A 92 -8.45 3.38 -11.82
CA SER A 92 -8.57 1.94 -11.63
C SER A 92 -7.94 1.44 -10.33
N PHE A 93 -8.20 0.18 -9.98
CA PHE A 93 -7.48 -0.51 -8.91
C PHE A 93 -5.97 -0.64 -9.18
N PHE A 94 -5.54 -0.54 -10.44
CA PHE A 94 -4.13 -0.62 -10.83
C PHE A 94 -3.31 0.61 -10.42
N ASP A 95 -3.98 1.68 -9.97
CA ASP A 95 -3.30 2.87 -9.49
C ASP A 95 -2.48 2.57 -8.21
N ALA A 96 -2.80 1.48 -7.52
CA ALA A 96 -2.06 1.00 -6.35
C ALA A 96 -0.59 0.65 -6.65
N ILE A 97 -0.16 0.53 -7.92
CA ILE A 97 1.27 0.40 -8.25
C ILE A 97 2.10 1.54 -7.70
N ILE A 98 1.50 2.73 -7.57
CA ILE A 98 2.19 3.91 -7.08
C ILE A 98 2.77 3.69 -5.68
N CYS A 99 2.12 2.89 -4.84
CA CYS A 99 2.62 2.54 -3.51
C CYS A 99 4.00 1.88 -3.57
N ALA A 100 4.25 1.06 -4.59
CA ALA A 100 5.55 0.42 -4.77
C ALA A 100 6.61 1.39 -5.29
N LEU A 101 6.21 2.46 -5.96
CA LEU A 101 7.12 3.48 -6.50
C LEU A 101 7.46 4.55 -5.46
N THR A 102 6.56 4.80 -4.53
CA THR A 102 6.70 5.80 -3.46
C THR A 102 7.13 5.19 -2.11
N GLY A 103 7.56 3.93 -2.11
CA GLY A 103 8.15 3.30 -0.93
C GLY A 103 7.14 3.01 0.17
N MET A 104 5.96 2.49 -0.22
CA MET A 104 4.88 2.04 0.65
C MET A 104 4.37 3.14 1.59
N PRO A 105 3.75 4.20 1.04
CA PRO A 105 3.19 5.31 1.81
C PRO A 105 2.02 4.83 2.70
N SER A 106 1.61 5.70 3.61
CA SER A 106 0.37 5.52 4.36
C SER A 106 -0.81 5.90 3.48
N ILE A 107 -1.79 5.01 3.33
CA ILE A 107 -2.90 5.25 2.41
C ILE A 107 -4.17 5.66 3.15
N VAL A 108 -5.03 6.47 2.54
CA VAL A 108 -6.40 6.66 3.01
C VAL A 108 -7.25 5.49 2.52
N SER A 109 -7.87 4.73 3.43
CA SER A 109 -8.67 3.56 3.05
C SER A 109 -9.87 3.40 3.95
N ARG A 110 -10.91 2.76 3.42
CA ARG A 110 -12.11 2.40 4.17
C ARG A 110 -11.77 1.47 5.33
N ALA A 111 -12.36 1.70 6.49
CA ALA A 111 -12.15 0.86 7.67
C ALA A 111 -12.50 -0.61 7.39
N GLU A 112 -13.53 -0.85 6.57
CA GLU A 112 -13.97 -2.19 6.18
C GLU A 112 -12.87 -2.95 5.40
N ASN A 113 -12.05 -2.26 4.60
CA ASN A 113 -10.96 -2.89 3.84
C ASN A 113 -9.88 -3.49 4.76
N LEU A 114 -9.77 -3.00 6.00
CA LEU A 114 -8.82 -3.54 6.98
C LEU A 114 -9.23 -4.91 7.52
N SER A 115 -10.52 -5.24 7.40
CA SER A 115 -11.08 -6.54 7.81
C SER A 115 -11.07 -7.59 6.70
N THR A 116 -10.70 -7.21 5.47
CA THR A 116 -10.63 -8.15 4.35
C THR A 116 -9.56 -9.22 4.60
N PRO A 117 -9.87 -10.52 4.47
CA PRO A 117 -8.89 -11.58 4.63
C PRO A 117 -7.68 -11.36 3.70
N VAL A 118 -6.47 -11.63 4.20
CA VAL A 118 -5.18 -11.45 3.50
C VAL A 118 -4.85 -9.98 3.20
N PHE A 119 -5.67 -9.31 2.38
CA PHE A 119 -5.47 -7.90 1.97
C PHE A 119 -5.52 -6.93 3.14
N GLY A 120 -6.37 -7.17 4.13
CA GLY A 120 -6.49 -6.32 5.32
C GLY A 120 -5.22 -6.25 6.14
N THR A 121 -4.47 -7.35 6.25
CA THR A 121 -3.15 -7.37 6.94
C THR A 121 -2.10 -6.60 6.14
N ILE A 122 -2.05 -6.79 4.82
CA ILE A 122 -1.15 -6.02 3.93
C ILE A 122 -1.44 -4.53 4.08
N LEU A 123 -2.71 -4.17 3.96
CA LEU A 123 -3.17 -2.80 4.06
C LEU A 123 -2.85 -2.20 5.44
N SER A 124 -3.12 -2.94 6.52
CA SER A 124 -2.81 -2.52 7.89
C SER A 124 -1.32 -2.29 8.13
N SER A 125 -0.45 -3.02 7.42
CA SER A 125 1.01 -2.81 7.49
C SER A 125 1.48 -1.48 6.90
N LEU A 126 0.66 -0.87 6.04
CA LEU A 126 0.88 0.49 5.51
C LEU A 126 0.40 1.57 6.48
N GLN A 127 -0.21 1.19 7.60
CA GLN A 127 -0.76 2.09 8.62
C GLN A 127 -1.70 3.12 8.00
N PRO A 128 -2.82 2.69 7.42
CA PRO A 128 -3.70 3.58 6.68
C PRO A 128 -4.40 4.58 7.60
N VAL A 129 -4.83 5.71 7.04
CA VAL A 129 -5.85 6.56 7.66
C VAL A 129 -7.21 5.94 7.35
N ALA A 130 -7.81 5.32 8.36
CA ALA A 130 -9.07 4.61 8.22
C ALA A 130 -10.25 5.60 8.16
N VAL A 131 -11.09 5.46 7.14
CA VAL A 131 -12.32 6.24 6.98
C VAL A 131 -13.54 5.34 7.15
N SER A 132 -14.54 5.78 7.91
CA SER A 132 -15.77 5.03 8.15
C SER A 132 -16.97 5.87 7.76
N ARG A 133 -17.93 5.28 7.04
CA ARG A 133 -19.19 5.94 6.70
C ARG A 133 -20.18 5.95 7.85
N GLN A 134 -19.94 5.10 8.87
CA GLN A 134 -20.82 4.93 10.01
C GLN A 134 -20.52 5.95 11.12
N ASP A 135 -19.33 6.56 11.10
CA ASP A 135 -18.92 7.60 12.04
C ASP A 135 -19.19 9.00 11.42
N PRO A 136 -20.12 9.80 11.99
CA PRO A 136 -20.44 11.13 11.47
C PRO A 136 -19.26 12.11 11.54
N ASP A 137 -18.30 11.87 12.44
CA ASP A 137 -17.10 12.69 12.57
C ASP A 137 -15.91 12.15 11.75
N SER A 138 -16.08 11.04 11.01
CA SER A 138 -14.98 10.39 10.29
C SER A 138 -14.22 11.32 9.36
N ARG A 139 -14.92 12.23 8.67
CA ARG A 139 -14.29 13.22 7.80
C ARG A 139 -13.38 14.16 8.59
N LYS A 140 -13.84 14.68 9.74
CA LYS A 140 -13.05 15.56 10.60
C LYS A 140 -11.84 14.82 11.15
N ASN A 141 -12.05 13.59 11.64
CA ASN A 141 -11.01 12.71 12.17
C ASN A 141 -9.93 12.40 11.12
N THR A 142 -10.35 12.14 9.88
CA THR A 142 -9.45 11.89 8.75
C THR A 142 -8.59 13.12 8.45
N VAL A 143 -9.20 14.30 8.33
CA VAL A 143 -8.45 15.55 8.09
C VAL A 143 -7.47 15.84 9.22
N ALA A 144 -7.89 15.66 10.47
CA ALA A 144 -7.03 15.84 11.64
C ALA A 144 -5.84 14.88 11.61
N GLU A 145 -6.06 13.60 11.27
CA GLU A 145 -5.00 12.60 11.23
C GLU A 145 -4.02 12.83 10.07
N ILE A 146 -4.51 13.17 8.87
CA ILE A 146 -3.66 13.55 7.73
C ILE A 146 -2.81 14.77 8.10
N THR A 147 -3.43 15.80 8.70
CA THR A 147 -2.73 17.01 9.14
C THR A 147 -1.65 16.69 10.17
N ARG A 148 -1.98 15.87 11.18
CA ARG A 148 -1.03 15.44 12.22
C ARG A 148 0.17 14.69 11.63
N ARG A 149 -0.05 13.79 10.67
CA ARG A 149 1.03 13.04 9.99
C ARG A 149 1.85 13.94 9.08
N ALA A 150 1.21 14.85 8.36
CA ALA A 150 1.90 15.76 7.45
C ALA A 150 2.81 16.74 8.20
N LEU A 151 2.39 17.21 9.36
CA LEU A 151 3.17 18.11 10.22
C LEU A 151 4.24 17.38 11.06
N SER A 152 4.38 16.06 10.93
CA SER A 152 5.32 15.26 11.72
C SER A 152 6.80 15.38 11.28
N ARG A 153 7.12 16.29 10.35
CA ARG A 153 8.48 16.54 9.82
C ARG A 153 9.17 15.25 9.32
N GLY A 154 8.41 14.40 8.63
CA GLY A 154 8.91 13.15 8.04
C GLY A 154 9.06 11.97 9.00
N GLN A 155 8.54 12.06 10.24
CA GLN A 155 8.46 10.90 11.12
C GLN A 155 7.45 9.86 10.61
N TRP A 156 6.37 10.32 9.97
CA TRP A 156 5.45 9.47 9.24
C TRP A 156 5.87 9.35 7.77
N PRO A 157 5.59 8.20 7.13
CA PRO A 157 5.64 8.11 5.68
C PRO A 157 4.64 9.08 5.03
N GLN A 158 4.84 9.37 3.74
CA GLN A 158 3.90 10.16 2.96
C GLN A 158 2.48 9.59 3.07
N VAL A 159 1.50 10.47 3.10
CA VAL A 159 0.09 10.10 3.04
C VAL A 159 -0.38 10.18 1.59
N ILE A 160 -1.06 9.15 1.10
CA ILE A 160 -1.64 9.05 -0.25
C ILE A 160 -3.14 8.81 -0.23
#